data_AF-A0A1B1W2F4-F1
#
_entry.id   AF-A0A1B1W2F4-F1
#
_cell.length_a   1.000
_cell.length_b   1.000
_cell.length_c   1.000
_cell.angle_alpha   90.00
_cell.angle_beta   90.00
_cell.angle_gamma   90.00
#
_symmetry.space_group_name_H-M   'P 1'
#
loop_
_entity.id
_entity.type
_entity.pdbx_description
1 polymer ?
#
loop_
_entity_poly.entity_id
_entity_poly.type
_entity_poly.pdbx_seq_one_letter_code
_entity_poly.pdbx_strand_id
1 'polypeptide(L)'
;LYSFSEQTRSLDGRLQVSHRKGLPHVIYCRLWRWPDLHSHHELKAIENCEYAFNLKKDEVCVNPYHYQRVETPVLPPVLVPRHTEILTELPPLDDYQHSIPENTNFPAGIEPQSNYIPETPPPGYISEDGETSDQQLNQSMDTE
;
A
#
# COMPACT_ATOMS: atom_id res chain seq x y z
N LEU A 1 -7.73 -24.27 -27.58
CA LEU A 1 -7.97 -24.67 -26.18
C LEU A 1 -7.28 -23.65 -25.28
N TYR A 2 -8.08 -22.70 -24.80
CA TYR A 2 -7.85 -21.80 -23.66
C TYR A 2 -6.64 -20.85 -23.67
N SER A 3 -6.79 -19.69 -24.33
CA SER A 3 -6.22 -18.39 -23.92
C SER A 3 -6.76 -17.91 -22.56
N PHE A 4 -6.88 -18.81 -21.57
CA PHE A 4 -7.36 -18.49 -20.22
C PHE A 4 -6.20 -18.34 -19.23
N SER A 5 -4.96 -18.46 -19.72
CA SER A 5 -3.76 -18.39 -18.89
C SER A 5 -3.12 -17.01 -18.88
N GLU A 6 -3.68 -16.04 -19.61
CA GLU A 6 -3.25 -14.64 -19.68
C GLU A 6 -4.32 -13.72 -19.12
N GLN A 7 -3.92 -12.82 -18.23
CA GLN A 7 -4.77 -11.83 -17.59
C GLN A 7 -4.24 -10.43 -17.95
N THR A 8 -5.11 -9.52 -18.39
CA THR A 8 -4.74 -8.12 -18.64
C THR A 8 -4.15 -7.49 -17.38
N ARG A 9 -2.98 -6.87 -17.52
CA ARG A 9 -2.25 -6.23 -16.43
C ARG A 9 -2.89 -4.87 -16.11
N SER A 10 -3.27 -4.65 -14.85
CA SER A 10 -3.62 -3.30 -14.38
C SER A 10 -2.36 -2.41 -14.29
N LEU A 11 -2.54 -1.10 -14.14
CA LEU A 11 -1.41 -0.17 -14.01
C LEU A 11 -0.46 -0.56 -12.86
N ASP A 12 -1.03 -0.93 -11.71
CA ASP A 12 -0.31 -1.38 -10.51
C ASP A 12 -0.01 -2.89 -10.49
N GLY A 13 -0.45 -3.64 -11.50
CA GLY A 13 -0.28 -5.09 -11.61
C GLY A 13 -1.12 -5.93 -10.64
N ARG A 14 -2.12 -5.34 -9.96
CA ARG A 14 -3.00 -6.00 -8.99
C ARG A 14 -4.39 -6.26 -9.57
N LEU A 15 -4.93 -7.42 -9.24
CA LEU A 15 -6.31 -7.80 -9.51
C LEU A 15 -7.17 -7.56 -8.26
N GLN A 16 -8.33 -6.93 -8.43
CA GLN A 16 -9.32 -6.72 -7.38
C GLN A 16 -10.48 -7.71 -7.56
N VAL A 17 -10.76 -8.51 -6.54
CA VAL A 17 -11.90 -9.44 -6.50
C VAL A 17 -12.60 -9.28 -5.16
N SER A 18 -13.89 -8.95 -5.16
CA SER A 18 -14.72 -8.78 -3.95
C SER A 18 -14.02 -7.95 -2.84
N HIS A 19 -13.70 -6.70 -3.15
CA HIS A 19 -13.02 -5.75 -2.24
C HIS A 19 -11.59 -6.11 -1.78
N ARG A 20 -11.03 -7.25 -2.22
CA ARG A 20 -9.65 -7.64 -1.91
C ARG A 20 -8.75 -7.43 -3.11
N LYS A 21 -7.56 -6.88 -2.89
CA LYS A 21 -6.54 -6.64 -3.93
C LYS A 21 -5.37 -7.59 -3.74
N GLY A 22 -4.89 -8.19 -4.81
CA GLY A 22 -3.71 -9.07 -4.79
C GLY A 22 -3.10 -9.21 -6.18
N LEU A 23 -1.91 -9.81 -6.25
CA LEU A 23 -1.28 -10.08 -7.55
C LEU A 23 -1.95 -11.28 -8.21
N PRO A 24 -2.33 -11.20 -9.50
CA PRO A 24 -3.15 -12.23 -10.14
C PRO A 24 -2.46 -13.60 -10.14
N HIS A 25 -1.18 -13.68 -10.53
CA HIS A 25 -0.43 -14.93 -10.52
C HIS A 25 -0.32 -15.55 -9.10
N VAL A 26 -0.19 -14.72 -8.05
CA VAL A 26 -0.16 -15.19 -6.65
C VAL A 26 -1.52 -15.76 -6.24
N ILE A 27 -2.62 -15.06 -6.55
CA ILE A 27 -3.97 -15.51 -6.22
C ILE A 27 -4.23 -16.89 -6.82
N TYR A 28 -3.96 -17.05 -8.11
CA TYR A 28 -4.20 -18.31 -8.81
C TYR A 28 -3.24 -19.43 -8.38
N CYS A 29 -1.96 -19.14 -8.15
CA CYS A 29 -1.03 -20.12 -7.58
C CYS A 29 -1.46 -20.60 -6.18
N ARG A 30 -1.98 -19.68 -5.35
CA ARG A 30 -2.50 -20.01 -4.01
C ARG A 30 -3.73 -20.90 -4.07
N LEU A 31 -4.64 -20.63 -5.01
CA LEU A 31 -5.87 -21.41 -5.17
C LEU A 31 -5.62 -22.85 -5.62
N TRP A 32 -4.65 -23.08 -6.51
CA TRP A 32 -4.51 -24.38 -7.20
C TRP A 32 -3.27 -25.19 -6.84
N ARG A 33 -2.23 -24.61 -6.23
CA ARG A 33 -0.99 -25.35 -5.94
C ARG A 33 -0.51 -25.21 -4.50
N TRP A 34 -0.43 -23.98 -3.99
CA TRP A 34 0.20 -23.70 -2.69
C TRP A 34 -0.72 -22.85 -1.81
N PRO A 35 -1.66 -23.45 -1.06
CA PRO A 35 -2.61 -22.69 -0.23
C PRO A 35 -1.93 -21.85 0.86
N ASP A 36 -0.71 -22.25 1.26
CA ASP A 36 0.15 -21.61 2.24
C ASP A 36 1.12 -20.58 1.62
N LEU A 37 0.99 -20.23 0.33
CA LEU A 37 1.83 -19.22 -0.31
C LEU A 37 1.56 -17.84 0.31
N HIS A 38 2.56 -17.18 0.88
CA HIS A 38 2.37 -15.89 1.55
C HIS A 38 2.62 -14.71 0.62
N SER A 39 3.71 -14.77 -0.16
CA SER A 39 4.18 -13.67 -1.00
C SER A 39 4.57 -14.09 -2.41
N HIS A 40 4.59 -13.13 -3.32
CA HIS A 40 5.11 -13.32 -4.67
C HIS A 40 6.61 -13.63 -4.72
N HIS A 41 7.37 -13.27 -3.67
CA HIS A 41 8.79 -13.59 -3.59
C HIS A 41 9.07 -15.10 -3.49
N GLU A 42 8.07 -15.88 -3.05
CA GLU A 42 8.14 -17.34 -3.05
C GLU A 42 7.85 -17.94 -4.44
N LEU A 43 7.54 -17.13 -5.47
CA LEU A 43 7.27 -17.61 -6.82
C LEU A 43 8.33 -17.12 -7.81
N LYS A 44 8.85 -18.05 -8.61
CA LYS A 44 9.71 -17.77 -9.75
C LYS A 44 9.06 -18.33 -11.01
N ALA A 45 8.94 -17.52 -12.07
CA ALA A 45 8.45 -18.04 -13.35
C ALA A 45 9.48 -18.97 -14.00
N ILE A 46 9.01 -19.97 -14.73
CA ILE A 46 9.87 -20.82 -15.58
C ILE A 46 10.40 -20.01 -16.77
N GLU A 47 11.57 -20.38 -17.29
CA GLU A 47 12.25 -19.63 -18.35
C GLU A 47 11.44 -19.53 -19.65
N ASN A 48 10.62 -20.54 -19.94
CA ASN A 48 9.77 -20.59 -21.14
C ASN A 48 8.47 -19.79 -21.01
N CYS A 49 8.22 -19.09 -19.89
CA CYS A 49 7.00 -18.33 -19.71
C CYS A 49 7.10 -16.97 -20.42
N GLU A 50 6.42 -16.84 -21.55
CA GLU A 50 6.45 -15.62 -22.38
C GLU A 50 5.78 -14.40 -21.71
N TYR A 51 4.83 -14.64 -20.81
CA TYR A 51 4.04 -13.60 -20.12
C TYR A 51 4.30 -13.59 -18.62
N ALA A 52 5.50 -13.98 -18.17
CA ALA A 52 5.85 -13.99 -16.76
C ALA A 52 5.67 -12.60 -16.12
N PHE A 53 5.21 -12.56 -14.85
CA PHE A 53 4.90 -11.31 -14.16
C PHE A 53 6.07 -10.30 -14.13
N ASN A 54 7.31 -10.78 -14.03
CA ASN A 54 8.52 -9.94 -14.01
C ASN A 54 8.86 -9.28 -15.36
N LEU A 55 8.28 -9.75 -16.48
CA LEU A 55 8.51 -9.18 -17.81
C LEU A 55 7.73 -7.88 -18.05
N LYS A 56 6.78 -7.53 -17.17
CA LYS A 56 6.01 -6.28 -17.23
C LYS A 56 5.32 -6.02 -18.59
N LYS A 57 4.85 -7.07 -19.26
CA LYS A 57 4.02 -6.98 -20.48
C LYS A 57 2.59 -6.50 -20.16
N ASP A 58 1.82 -6.21 -21.20
CA ASP A 58 0.40 -5.83 -21.09
C ASP A 58 -0.48 -6.96 -20.52
N GLU A 59 -0.01 -8.20 -20.67
CA GLU A 59 -0.66 -9.40 -20.15
C GLU A 59 0.28 -10.14 -19.19
N VAL A 60 -0.33 -10.77 -18.19
CA VAL A 60 0.37 -11.53 -17.15
C VAL A 60 -0.12 -12.97 -17.17
N CYS A 61 0.82 -13.91 -17.22
CA CYS A 61 0.54 -15.32 -17.08
C CYS A 61 0.07 -15.63 -15.67
N VAL A 62 -1.09 -16.27 -15.56
CA VAL A 62 -1.69 -16.72 -14.29
C VAL A 62 -1.70 -18.22 -14.13
N ASN A 63 -1.21 -18.97 -15.12
CA ASN A 63 -1.09 -20.43 -15.04
C ASN A 63 -0.14 -20.82 -13.89
N PRO A 64 -0.63 -21.50 -12.83
CA PRO A 64 0.20 -21.89 -11.70
C PRO A 64 1.38 -22.77 -12.08
N TYR A 65 1.28 -23.56 -13.14
CA TYR A 65 2.33 -24.47 -13.60
C TYR A 65 3.48 -23.75 -14.32
N HIS A 66 3.31 -22.49 -14.70
CA HIS A 66 4.40 -21.64 -15.21
C HIS A 66 5.22 -20.98 -14.10
N TYR A 67 4.87 -21.20 -12.84
CA TYR A 67 5.62 -20.73 -11.69
C TYR A 67 6.16 -21.91 -10.87
N GLN A 68 7.31 -21.73 -10.25
CA GLN A 68 7.91 -22.65 -9.31
C GLN A 68 8.03 -21.96 -7.96
N ARG A 69 7.74 -22.69 -6.88
CA ARG A 69 7.95 -22.17 -5.53
C ARG A 69 9.45 -22.18 -5.21
N VAL A 70 9.94 -21.06 -4.72
CA VAL A 70 11.32 -20.86 -4.29
C VAL A 70 11.33 -20.42 -2.84
N GLU A 71 12.42 -20.73 -2.13
CA GLU A 71 12.61 -20.24 -0.77
C GLU A 71 13.00 -18.76 -0.80
N THR A 72 12.36 -17.94 0.03
CA THR A 72 12.74 -16.53 0.15
C THR A 72 14.08 -16.44 0.88
N PRO A 73 15.08 -15.73 0.34
CA PRO A 73 16.37 -15.60 1.00
C PRO A 73 16.17 -14.95 2.37
N VAL A 74 16.67 -15.62 3.42
CA VAL A 74 16.71 -15.04 4.76
C VAL A 74 17.68 -13.86 4.75
N LEU A 75 17.16 -12.65 4.94
CA LEU A 75 18.01 -11.49 5.10
C LEU A 75 18.74 -11.62 6.45
N PRO A 76 20.07 -11.36 6.50
CA PRO A 76 20.78 -11.33 7.76
C PRO A 76 20.18 -10.25 8.68
N PRO A 77 20.21 -10.45 10.01
CA PRO A 77 19.69 -9.47 10.95
C PRO A 77 20.36 -8.11 10.73
N VAL A 78 19.55 -7.07 10.52
CA VAL A 78 20.06 -5.69 10.48
C VAL A 78 20.47 -5.32 11.91
N LEU A 79 21.78 -5.35 12.17
CA LEU A 79 22.35 -4.82 13.39
C LEU A 79 22.26 -3.29 13.32
N VAL A 80 21.17 -2.72 13.84
CA VAL A 80 21.14 -1.29 14.14
C VAL A 80 22.03 -1.04 15.36
N PRO A 81 23.07 -0.19 15.28
CA PRO A 81 23.77 0.24 16.48
C PRO A 81 22.77 0.92 17.41
N ARG A 82 22.45 0.27 18.54
CA ARG A 82 21.65 0.87 19.62
C ARG A 82 22.54 1.79 20.47
N HIS A 83 23.26 2.72 19.84
CA HIS A 83 23.95 3.75 20.60
C HIS A 83 22.90 4.76 21.08
N THR A 84 22.42 4.55 22.31
CA THR A 84 21.71 5.55 23.12
C THR A 84 22.70 6.56 23.72
N GLU A 85 23.78 6.87 23.02
CA GLU A 85 24.64 7.99 23.37
C GLU A 85 24.11 9.20 22.61
N ILE A 86 23.16 9.88 23.24
CA ILE A 86 22.78 11.25 22.90
C ILE A 86 24.09 12.05 22.88
N LEU A 87 24.61 12.36 21.69
CA LEU A 87 25.61 13.41 21.55
C LEU A 87 24.97 14.68 22.08
N THR A 88 25.36 15.06 23.29
CA THR A 88 24.83 16.24 23.99
C THR A 88 25.38 17.54 23.38
N GLU A 89 26.30 17.45 22.42
CA GLU A 89 26.79 18.56 21.62
C GLU A 89 26.55 18.29 20.14
N LEU A 90 25.55 18.98 19.59
CA LEU A 90 25.51 19.24 18.15
C LEU A 90 26.79 20.02 17.79
N PRO A 91 27.48 19.71 16.69
CA PRO A 91 28.57 20.55 16.22
C PRO A 91 28.04 21.98 16.04
N PRO A 92 28.82 23.02 16.40
CA PRO A 92 28.39 24.40 16.24
C PRO A 92 28.01 24.62 14.77
N LEU A 93 26.74 24.97 14.54
CA LEU A 93 26.32 25.43 13.23
C LEU A 93 26.98 26.79 13.04
N ASP A 94 27.89 26.88 12.07
CA ASP A 94 28.39 28.18 11.63
C ASP A 94 27.18 29.04 11.25
N ASP A 95 27.15 30.27 11.76
CA ASP A 95 26.04 31.20 11.64
C ASP A 95 25.80 31.51 10.15
N TYR A 96 24.88 30.76 9.54
CA TYR A 96 24.55 30.83 8.12
C TYR A 96 23.59 32.01 7.84
N GLN A 97 23.65 33.08 8.65
CA GLN A 97 22.89 34.31 8.43
C GLN A 97 23.26 35.00 7.11
N HIS A 98 24.48 34.77 6.60
CA HIS A 98 24.96 35.39 5.37
C HIS A 98 24.51 34.71 4.07
N SER A 99 23.79 33.58 4.14
CA SER A 99 23.29 32.90 2.95
C SER A 99 21.83 33.17 2.63
N ILE A 100 21.13 33.95 3.46
CA ILE A 100 19.71 34.22 3.29
C ILE A 100 19.57 35.35 2.25
N PRO A 101 18.95 35.12 1.09
CA PRO A 101 18.74 36.18 0.13
C PRO A 101 17.78 37.25 0.70
N GLU A 102 18.06 38.53 0.42
CA GLU A 102 17.29 39.69 0.92
C GLU A 102 15.80 39.72 0.51
N ASN A 103 15.34 38.80 -0.35
CA ASN A 103 13.93 38.71 -0.74
C ASN A 103 13.09 37.85 0.22
N THR A 104 13.69 37.28 1.27
CA THR A 104 12.99 36.39 2.20
C THR A 104 12.27 37.22 3.27
N ASN A 105 11.05 37.68 2.99
CA ASN A 105 10.20 38.33 3.98
C ASN A 105 9.45 37.27 4.82
N PHE A 106 9.97 36.95 6.01
CA PHE A 106 9.19 36.24 7.02
C PHE A 106 8.37 37.25 7.83
N PRO A 107 7.05 37.04 8.03
CA PRO A 107 6.28 37.91 8.91
C PRO A 107 6.84 37.79 10.34
N ALA A 108 7.52 38.85 10.80
CA ALA A 108 8.09 38.93 12.13
C ALA A 108 6.98 39.05 13.16
N GLY A 109 6.82 38.04 14.02
CA GLY A 109 5.96 38.14 15.20
C GLY A 109 5.44 36.81 15.72
N ILE A 110 6.32 35.98 16.30
CA ILE A 110 5.90 35.03 17.35
C ILE A 110 7.07 34.93 18.35
N GLU A 111 6.91 35.57 19.51
CA GLU A 111 7.79 35.38 20.67
C GLU A 111 7.80 33.92 21.13
N PRO A 112 8.86 33.43 21.79
CA PRO A 112 8.92 32.06 22.31
C PRO A 112 8.15 31.98 23.62
N GLN A 113 6.83 31.85 23.55
CA GLN A 113 6.01 31.51 24.72
C GLN A 113 5.40 30.12 24.54
N SER A 114 5.89 29.20 25.37
CA SER A 114 5.22 28.01 25.88
C SER A 114 4.53 27.08 24.87
N ASN A 115 4.97 25.82 24.86
CA ASN A 115 4.27 24.66 24.31
C ASN A 115 2.73 24.74 24.47
N TYR A 116 2.04 25.25 23.46
CA TYR A 116 0.61 25.05 23.25
C TYR A 116 0.41 24.85 21.76
N ILE A 117 0.33 23.58 21.37
CA ILE A 117 -0.17 23.17 20.06
C ILE A 117 -1.66 23.54 20.07
N PRO A 118 -2.17 24.44 19.20
CA PRO A 118 -3.61 24.54 19.02
C PRO A 118 -4.04 23.24 18.36
N GLU A 119 -4.88 22.47 19.05
CA GLU A 119 -5.49 21.26 18.50
C GLU A 119 -6.21 21.63 17.19
N THR A 120 -5.62 21.23 16.08
CA THR A 120 -6.36 21.14 14.83
C THR A 120 -7.37 20.02 15.04
N PRO A 121 -8.69 20.26 14.88
CA PRO A 121 -9.64 19.18 15.00
C PRO A 121 -9.26 18.09 13.99
N PRO A 122 -9.28 16.81 14.38
CA PRO A 122 -8.97 15.72 13.46
C PRO A 122 -9.90 15.80 12.25
N PRO A 123 -9.46 15.33 11.06
CA PRO A 123 -10.31 15.25 9.88
C PRO A 123 -11.63 14.60 10.27
N GLY A 124 -12.74 15.30 10.04
CA GLY A 124 -14.06 14.86 10.45
C GLY A 124 -14.30 13.42 10.04
N TYR A 125 -14.33 12.52 11.03
CA TYR A 125 -14.91 11.21 10.87
C TYR A 125 -16.39 11.49 10.61
N ILE A 126 -16.85 11.27 9.39
CA ILE A 126 -18.29 11.22 9.12
C ILE A 126 -18.79 10.04 9.98
N SER A 127 -19.53 10.33 11.04
CA SER A 127 -20.26 9.29 11.74
C SER A 127 -21.35 8.83 10.79
N GLU A 128 -21.29 7.58 10.35
CA GLU A 128 -22.38 6.94 9.61
C GLU A 128 -23.47 6.56 10.62
N ASP A 129 -24.06 7.57 11.27
CA ASP A 129 -25.25 7.42 12.08
C ASP A 129 -26.47 7.72 11.19
N GLY A 130 -26.65 6.85 10.19
CA GLY A 130 -27.88 6.75 9.42
C GLY A 130 -28.93 6.02 10.25
N GLU A 131 -29.59 6.78 11.11
CA GLU A 131 -30.78 6.43 11.86
C GLU A 131 -31.79 5.59 11.06
N THR A 132 -32.16 4.46 11.67
CA THR A 132 -33.32 3.66 11.30
C THR A 132 -34.59 4.45 11.58
N SER A 133 -35.30 4.90 10.55
CA SER A 133 -36.76 5.08 10.57
C SER A 133 -37.26 5.38 9.15
N ASP A 134 -37.88 4.41 8.52
CA ASP A 134 -39.21 4.64 7.98
C ASP A 134 -40.01 3.34 8.02
N GLN A 135 -41.01 3.39 8.88
CA GLN A 135 -42.05 2.39 9.00
C GLN A 135 -42.94 2.45 7.75
N GLN A 136 -43.24 1.27 7.20
CA GLN A 136 -44.62 0.86 6.94
C GLN A 136 -45.44 1.72 5.96
N LEU A 137 -45.45 1.32 4.69
CA LEU A 137 -46.66 1.43 3.86
C LEU A 137 -46.81 0.16 3.01
N ASN A 138 -47.39 -0.85 3.65
CA ASN A 138 -48.12 -1.91 2.99
C ASN A 138 -49.42 -1.28 2.46
N GLN A 139 -49.67 -1.29 1.15
CA GLN A 139 -51.02 -1.39 0.62
C GLN A 139 -51.03 -1.68 -0.90
N SER A 140 -51.61 -2.84 -1.21
CA SER A 140 -52.49 -3.14 -2.35
C SER A 140 -51.96 -2.92 -3.77
N MET A 141 -51.63 -4.05 -4.42
CA MET A 141 -51.82 -4.19 -5.87
C MET A 141 -52.88 -5.27 -6.07
N ASP A 142 -54.07 -4.84 -6.46
CA ASP A 142 -55.25 -5.65 -6.75
C ASP A 142 -54.95 -6.71 -7.81
N THR A 143 -55.37 -7.94 -7.54
CA THR A 143 -55.63 -8.96 -8.56
C THR A 143 -56.91 -9.70 -8.16
N GLU A 144 -57.90 -9.62 -9.06
CA GLU A 144 -59.24 -10.25 -9.10
C GLU A 144 -60.38 -9.62 -8.27
#